data_AF-A0A2W4Z4F1-F1
#
_entry.id   AF-A0A2W4Z4F1-F1
#
_cell.length_a   1.000
_cell.length_b   1.000
_cell.length_c   1.000
_cell.angle_alpha   90.00
_cell.angle_beta   90.00
_cell.angle_gamma   90.00
#
_symmetry.space_group_name_H-M   'P 1'
#
loop_
_entity.id
_entity.type
_entity.pdbx_description
1 polymer ?
#
loop_
_entity_poly.entity_id
_entity_poly.type
_entity_poly.pdbx_seq_one_letter_code
_entity_poly.pdbx_strand_id
1 'polypeptide(L)'
;MKLSADQVKALRALSRGRSRPELKKLFAAVRAHDDKTLLAAIAPAKKRAAKRKGDPLVRELEQTLKPILGPAAEKADMLVEHIAKKHRRKLGIAPKGLADAAKQLRGKFSDEQIRAGAKSLVADLAKLYGDRETVV
;
A
#
# COMPACT_ATOMS: atom_id res chain seq x y z
N MET A 1 29.09 21.95 -35.61
CA MET A 1 28.07 20.88 -35.46
C MET A 1 26.75 21.39 -36.04
N LYS A 2 26.17 20.70 -37.03
CA LYS A 2 24.88 21.06 -37.63
C LYS A 2 23.77 20.31 -36.87
N LEU A 3 22.71 21.02 -36.47
CA LEU A 3 21.53 20.42 -35.83
C LEU A 3 20.74 19.62 -36.88
N SER A 4 20.29 18.42 -36.53
CA SER A 4 19.44 17.61 -37.41
C SER A 4 18.04 18.21 -37.54
N ALA A 5 17.32 17.84 -38.61
CA ALA A 5 15.95 18.34 -38.85
C ALA A 5 15.00 18.05 -37.67
N ASP A 6 15.15 16.89 -37.02
CA ASP A 6 14.37 16.51 -35.84
C ASP A 6 14.71 17.35 -34.62
N GLN A 7 16.00 17.66 -34.42
CA GLN A 7 16.44 18.55 -33.35
C GLN A 7 15.89 19.97 -33.55
N VAL A 8 15.88 20.48 -34.79
CA VAL A 8 15.29 21.79 -35.11
C VAL A 8 13.77 21.78 -34.87
N LYS A 9 13.09 20.68 -35.21
CA LYS A 9 11.65 20.53 -34.96
C LYS A 9 11.32 20.50 -33.47
N ALA A 10 12.10 19.78 -32.67
CA ALA A 10 11.97 19.74 -31.21
C ALA A 10 12.24 21.12 -30.57
N LEU A 11 13.28 21.83 -31.03
CA LEU A 11 13.58 23.19 -30.57
C LEU A 11 12.48 24.19 -30.94
N ARG A 12 11.90 24.07 -32.14
CA ARG A 12 10.74 24.90 -32.54
C ARG A 12 9.52 24.63 -31.65
N ALA A 13 9.23 23.37 -31.34
CA ALA A 13 8.15 23.00 -30.41
C ALA A 13 8.39 23.58 -29.01
N LEU A 14 9.62 23.50 -28.51
CA LEU A 14 10.02 24.05 -27.20
C LEU A 14 9.99 25.59 -27.15
N SER A 15 10.26 26.25 -28.27
CA SER A 15 10.22 27.71 -28.40
C SER A 15 8.83 28.30 -28.57
N ARG A 16 7.82 27.48 -28.90
CA ARG A 16 6.48 27.96 -29.19
C ARG A 16 5.84 28.51 -27.92
N GLY A 17 5.71 29.83 -27.84
CA GLY A 17 5.15 30.54 -26.68
C GLY A 17 6.15 30.90 -25.58
N ARG A 18 7.47 30.74 -25.80
CA ARG A 18 8.51 31.14 -24.83
C ARG A 18 9.37 32.28 -25.36
N SER A 19 9.70 33.22 -24.49
CA SER A 19 10.57 34.35 -24.82
C SER A 19 12.05 33.92 -24.92
N ARG A 20 12.85 34.66 -25.68
CA ARG A 20 14.32 34.45 -25.77
C ARG A 20 15.03 34.35 -24.41
N PRO A 21 14.75 35.20 -23.39
CA PRO A 21 15.41 35.06 -22.08
C PRO A 21 15.02 33.77 -21.35
N GLU A 22 13.79 33.29 -21.49
CA GLU A 22 13.36 32.01 -20.89
C GLU A 22 14.05 30.81 -21.54
N LEU A 23 14.23 30.85 -22.87
CA LEU A 23 14.99 29.82 -23.57
C LEU A 23 16.45 29.76 -23.12
N LYS A 24 17.10 30.91 -22.90
CA LYS A 24 18.46 30.96 -22.36
C LYS A 24 18.54 30.33 -20.95
N LYS A 25 17.57 30.63 -20.07
CA LYS A 25 17.49 30.02 -18.74
C LYS A 25 17.27 28.51 -18.82
N LEU A 26 16.42 28.05 -19.73
CA LEU A 26 16.17 26.62 -19.94
C LEU A 26 17.41 25.89 -20.46
N PHE A 27 18.12 26.46 -21.44
CA PHE A 27 19.37 25.86 -21.92
C PHE A 27 20.48 25.87 -20.86
N ALA A 28 20.52 26.89 -19.99
CA ALA A 28 21.43 26.90 -18.85
C ALA A 28 21.08 25.78 -17.85
N ALA A 29 19.79 25.58 -17.54
CA ALA A 29 19.34 24.50 -16.68
C ALA A 29 19.63 23.11 -17.27
N VAL A 30 19.45 22.93 -18.59
CA VAL A 30 19.77 21.67 -19.28
C VAL A 30 21.26 21.37 -19.26
N ARG A 31 22.13 22.39 -19.37
CA ARG A 31 23.59 22.20 -19.27
C ARG A 31 24.10 21.96 -17.85
N ALA A 32 23.38 22.45 -16.84
CA ALA A 32 23.80 22.40 -15.45
C ALA A 32 23.35 21.12 -14.71
N HIS A 33 22.40 20.37 -15.28
CA HIS A 33 21.81 19.20 -14.62
C HIS A 33 21.89 17.96 -15.51
N ASP A 34 22.08 16.82 -14.86
CA ASP A 34 22.09 15.51 -15.49
C ASP A 34 20.70 15.17 -16.08
N ASP A 35 20.68 14.46 -17.21
CA ASP A 35 19.47 14.12 -17.98
C ASP A 35 18.42 13.41 -17.12
N LYS A 36 18.88 12.56 -16.18
CA LYS A 36 18.02 11.86 -15.23
C LYS A 36 17.24 12.82 -14.32
N THR A 37 17.87 13.92 -13.93
CA THR A 37 17.26 14.96 -13.06
C THR A 37 16.25 15.78 -13.85
N LEU A 38 16.59 16.13 -15.09
CA LEU A 38 15.72 16.89 -15.99
C LEU A 38 14.47 16.08 -16.36
N LEU A 39 14.63 14.80 -16.70
CA LEU A 39 13.52 13.90 -16.99
C LEU A 39 12.62 13.68 -15.76
N ALA A 40 13.19 13.60 -14.56
CA ALA A 40 12.40 13.51 -13.32
C ALA A 40 11.61 14.79 -13.02
N ALA A 41 12.17 15.97 -13.34
CA ALA A 41 11.53 17.26 -13.11
C ALA A 41 10.37 17.54 -14.09
N ILE A 42 10.49 17.08 -15.35
CA ILE A 42 9.43 17.23 -16.36
C ILE A 42 8.45 16.06 -16.38
N ALA A 43 8.78 14.93 -15.73
CA ALA A 43 7.87 13.82 -15.60
C ALA A 43 6.59 14.34 -14.90
N PRO A 44 5.39 14.05 -15.44
CA PRO A 44 4.16 14.40 -14.77
C PRO A 44 4.24 13.80 -13.37
N ALA A 45 4.15 14.65 -12.34
CA ALA A 45 4.32 14.27 -10.95
C ALA A 45 3.61 12.94 -10.75
N LYS A 46 4.40 11.86 -10.61
CA LYS A 46 3.88 10.49 -10.49
C LYS A 46 2.84 10.64 -9.40
N LYS A 47 1.55 10.57 -9.74
CA LYS A 47 0.46 10.71 -8.76
C LYS A 47 0.84 9.68 -7.72
N ARG A 48 1.36 10.14 -6.58
CA ARG A 48 1.58 9.30 -5.42
C ARG A 48 0.19 8.73 -5.24
N ALA A 49 0.03 7.46 -5.61
CA ALA A 49 -1.25 6.78 -5.56
C ALA A 49 -1.77 7.14 -4.19
N ALA A 50 -2.87 7.90 -4.17
CA ALA A 50 -3.44 8.43 -2.95
C ALA A 50 -3.36 7.29 -1.96
N LYS A 51 -2.63 7.46 -0.85
CA LYS A 51 -2.58 6.49 0.25
C LYS A 51 -4.04 6.13 0.44
N ARG A 52 -4.45 4.98 -0.11
CA ARG A 52 -5.85 4.57 -0.08
C ARG A 52 -6.15 4.61 1.39
N LYS A 53 -7.12 5.45 1.79
CA LYS A 53 -7.61 5.48 3.18
C LYS A 53 -7.65 4.02 3.59
N GLY A 54 -6.77 3.63 4.52
CA GLY A 54 -6.54 2.23 4.83
C GLY A 54 -7.89 1.57 4.99
N ASP A 55 -8.09 0.47 4.28
CA ASP A 55 -9.39 -0.20 4.15
C ASP A 55 -10.08 -0.22 5.52
N PRO A 56 -11.33 0.27 5.64
CA PRO A 56 -12.00 0.39 6.93
C PRO A 56 -12.02 -0.93 7.68
N LEU A 57 -12.14 -2.06 6.97
CA LEU A 57 -12.04 -3.38 7.57
C LEU A 57 -10.65 -3.67 8.12
N VAL A 58 -9.58 -3.31 7.41
CA VAL A 58 -8.20 -3.53 7.87
C VAL A 58 -7.91 -2.70 9.12
N ARG A 59 -8.38 -1.46 9.17
CA ARG A 59 -8.25 -0.61 10.37
C ARG A 59 -9.01 -1.19 11.57
N GLU A 60 -10.23 -1.67 11.35
CA GLU A 60 -11.02 -2.33 12.41
C GLU A 60 -10.36 -3.63 12.88
N LEU A 61 -9.80 -4.42 11.96
CA LEU A 61 -9.05 -5.64 12.29
C LEU A 61 -7.78 -5.33 13.07
N GLU A 62 -7.02 -4.29 12.67
CA GLU A 62 -5.85 -3.81 13.41
C GLU A 62 -6.22 -3.37 14.84
N GLN A 63 -7.33 -2.64 15.01
CA GLN A 63 -7.82 -2.24 16.32
C GLN A 63 -8.28 -3.44 17.16
N THR A 64 -9.02 -4.37 16.55
CA THR A 64 -9.55 -5.55 17.24
C THR A 64 -8.42 -6.47 17.67
N LEU A 65 -7.43 -6.69 16.80
CA LEU A 65 -6.28 -7.57 17.05
C LEU A 65 -5.13 -6.85 17.77
N LYS A 66 -5.31 -5.57 18.16
CA LYS A 66 -4.33 -4.82 18.96
C LYS A 66 -3.93 -5.52 20.26
N PRO A 67 -4.85 -6.15 21.03
CA PRO A 67 -4.52 -6.85 22.28
C PRO A 67 -3.65 -8.09 22.08
N ILE A 68 -3.61 -8.66 20.88
CA ILE A 68 -2.74 -9.80 20.58
C ILE A 68 -1.30 -9.29 20.49
N LEU A 69 -0.42 -9.77 21.36
CA LEU A 69 1.02 -9.49 21.29
C LEU A 69 1.62 -10.32 20.15
N GLY A 70 2.12 -9.66 19.10
CA GLY A 70 2.76 -10.32 17.97
C GLY A 70 2.91 -9.41 16.74
N PRO A 71 3.82 -9.72 15.81
CA PRO A 71 3.90 -9.09 14.50
C PRO A 71 2.56 -9.11 13.74
N ALA A 72 2.33 -8.11 12.89
CA ALA A 72 1.09 -8.01 12.10
C ALA A 72 0.87 -9.19 11.13
N ALA A 73 1.95 -9.89 10.74
CA ALA A 73 1.89 -11.11 9.93
C ALA A 73 1.27 -12.27 10.74
N GLU A 74 1.79 -12.55 11.94
CA GLU A 74 1.27 -13.61 12.82
C GLU A 74 -0.21 -13.39 13.17
N LYS A 75 -0.61 -12.14 13.44
CA LYS A 75 -2.03 -11.80 13.65
C LYS A 75 -2.91 -12.14 12.45
N ALA A 76 -2.37 -11.95 11.24
CA ALA A 76 -3.07 -12.23 10.00
C ALA A 76 -3.20 -13.75 9.79
N ASP A 77 -2.14 -14.51 10.08
CA ASP A 77 -2.15 -15.98 10.05
C ASP A 77 -3.18 -16.54 11.04
N MET A 78 -3.13 -16.08 12.30
CA MET A 78 -4.09 -16.49 13.34
C MET A 78 -5.54 -16.17 12.95
N LEU A 79 -5.79 -15.01 12.34
CA LEU A 79 -7.12 -14.64 11.85
C LEU A 79 -7.61 -15.60 10.76
N VAL A 80 -6.75 -15.90 9.79
CA VAL A 80 -7.06 -16.81 8.67
C VAL A 80 -7.31 -18.22 9.19
N GLU A 81 -6.46 -18.74 10.06
CA GLU A 81 -6.61 -20.05 10.68
C GLU A 81 -7.88 -20.15 11.53
N HIS A 82 -8.20 -19.12 12.30
CA HIS A 82 -9.40 -19.12 13.15
C HIS A 82 -10.68 -19.12 12.31
N ILE A 83 -10.73 -18.29 11.27
CA ILE A 83 -11.87 -18.26 10.33
C ILE A 83 -11.97 -19.58 9.57
N ALA A 84 -10.84 -20.15 9.13
CA ALA A 84 -10.78 -21.48 8.51
C ALA A 84 -11.38 -22.55 9.43
N LYS A 85 -10.97 -22.58 10.71
CA LYS A 85 -11.47 -23.52 11.72
C LYS A 85 -12.95 -23.32 12.01
N LYS A 86 -13.38 -22.07 12.20
CA LYS A 86 -14.79 -21.72 12.52
C LYS A 86 -15.75 -22.12 11.42
N HIS A 87 -15.37 -21.94 10.16
CA HIS A 87 -16.19 -22.30 9.00
C HIS A 87 -15.89 -23.70 8.45
N ARG A 88 -15.04 -24.50 9.12
CA ARG A 88 -14.57 -25.83 8.68
C ARG A 88 -14.07 -25.83 7.22
N ARG A 89 -13.35 -24.78 6.82
CA ARG A 89 -12.81 -24.62 5.46
C ARG A 89 -11.29 -24.62 5.48
N LYS A 90 -10.68 -25.30 4.51
CA LYS A 90 -9.24 -25.18 4.26
C LYS A 90 -8.98 -23.90 3.45
N LEU A 91 -8.47 -22.89 4.14
CA LEU A 91 -8.00 -21.65 3.52
C LEU A 91 -6.50 -21.81 3.33
N GLY A 92 -6.07 -22.31 2.16
CA GLY A 92 -4.65 -22.34 1.77
C GLY A 92 -4.11 -20.95 1.49
N ILE A 93 -4.26 -20.05 2.46
CA ILE A 93 -3.95 -18.63 2.39
C ILE A 93 -2.72 -18.41 3.27
N ALA A 94 -1.65 -17.90 2.68
CA ALA A 94 -0.45 -17.46 3.38
C ALA A 94 -0.37 -15.93 3.28
N PRO A 95 -1.04 -15.19 4.18
CA PRO A 95 -1.13 -13.75 4.10
C PRO A 95 0.21 -13.09 4.44
N LYS A 96 0.64 -12.13 3.62
CA LYS A 96 1.86 -11.33 3.90
C LYS A 96 1.61 -10.21 4.93
N GLY A 97 0.45 -10.22 5.59
CA GLY A 97 0.00 -9.21 6.56
C GLY A 97 -1.52 -9.02 6.56
N LEU A 98 -2.03 -8.22 7.50
CA LEU A 98 -3.46 -8.02 7.75
C LEU A 98 -4.27 -7.54 6.53
N ALA A 99 -3.70 -6.64 5.72
CA ALA A 99 -4.35 -6.14 4.52
C ALA A 99 -4.51 -7.23 3.45
N ASP A 100 -3.52 -8.11 3.32
CA ASP A 100 -3.54 -9.22 2.37
C ASP A 100 -4.50 -10.32 2.84
N ALA A 101 -4.47 -10.66 4.14
CA ALA A 101 -5.46 -11.54 4.75
C ALA A 101 -6.90 -11.05 4.53
N ALA A 102 -7.19 -9.79 4.84
CA ALA A 102 -8.52 -9.22 4.64
C ALA A 102 -8.98 -9.30 3.18
N LYS A 103 -8.08 -9.01 2.23
CA LYS A 103 -8.38 -9.09 0.80
C LYS A 103 -8.66 -10.53 0.35
N GLN A 104 -7.86 -11.50 0.79
CA GLN A 104 -8.02 -12.90 0.41
C GLN A 104 -9.24 -13.53 1.08
N LEU A 105 -9.54 -13.16 2.33
CA LEU A 105 -10.72 -13.60 3.05
C LEU A 105 -12.02 -13.09 2.42
N ARG A 106 -12.05 -11.85 1.92
CA ARG A 106 -13.19 -11.30 1.19
C ARG A 106 -13.56 -12.06 -0.08
N GLY A 107 -12.63 -12.80 -0.66
CA GLY A 107 -12.93 -13.69 -1.79
C GLY A 107 -13.80 -14.88 -1.40
N LYS A 108 -13.94 -15.19 -0.10
CA LYS A 108 -14.59 -16.42 0.41
C LYS A 108 -15.59 -16.19 1.53
N PHE A 109 -15.56 -15.03 2.18
CA PHE A 109 -16.39 -14.65 3.33
C PHE A 109 -16.83 -13.19 3.23
N SER A 110 -17.95 -12.86 3.87
CA SER A 110 -18.40 -11.46 3.96
C SER A 110 -17.58 -10.68 4.98
N ASP A 111 -17.55 -9.35 4.84
CA ASP A 111 -16.87 -8.46 5.79
C ASP A 111 -17.36 -8.66 7.23
N GLU A 112 -18.65 -8.93 7.42
CA GLU A 112 -19.23 -9.24 8.74
C GLU A 112 -18.69 -10.55 9.33
N GLN A 113 -18.55 -11.59 8.52
CA GLN A 113 -17.96 -12.87 8.96
C GLN A 113 -16.50 -12.69 9.36
N ILE A 114 -15.75 -11.86 8.63
CA ILE A 114 -14.35 -11.55 8.94
C ILE A 114 -14.24 -10.78 10.26
N ARG A 115 -15.09 -9.76 10.48
CA ARG A 115 -15.17 -9.01 11.75
C ARG A 115 -15.55 -9.91 12.93
N ALA A 116 -16.56 -10.76 12.75
CA ALA A 116 -16.99 -11.72 13.77
C ALA A 116 -15.89 -12.76 14.07
N GLY A 117 -15.12 -13.17 13.06
CA GLY A 117 -13.94 -14.01 13.21
C GLY A 117 -12.88 -13.37 14.08
N ALA A 118 -12.53 -12.11 13.80
CA ALA A 118 -11.52 -11.37 14.59
C ALA A 118 -11.93 -11.16 16.05
N LYS A 119 -13.20 -10.79 16.30
CA LYS A 119 -13.72 -10.65 17.67
C LYS A 119 -13.70 -11.98 18.43
N SER A 120 -14.08 -13.07 17.76
CA SER A 120 -14.04 -14.42 18.35
C SER A 120 -12.62 -14.83 18.69
N LEU A 121 -11.65 -14.57 17.79
CA LEU A 121 -10.25 -14.88 18.03
C LEU A 121 -9.72 -14.17 19.28
N VAL A 122 -10.00 -12.89 19.44
CA VAL A 122 -9.58 -12.13 20.62
C VAL A 122 -10.26 -12.64 21.88
N ALA A 123 -11.56 -12.97 21.82
CA ALA A 123 -12.27 -13.54 22.97
C ALA A 123 -11.73 -14.92 23.37
N ASP A 124 -11.40 -15.78 22.40
CA ASP A 124 -10.84 -17.09 22.65
C ASP A 124 -9.42 -16.99 23.23
N LEU A 125 -8.60 -16.07 22.72
CA LEU A 125 -7.29 -15.76 23.30
C LEU A 125 -7.42 -15.18 24.71
N ALA A 126 -8.34 -14.23 24.92
CA ALA A 126 -8.58 -13.64 26.24
C ALA A 126 -9.01 -14.69 27.27
N LYS A 127 -9.83 -15.68 26.90
CA LYS A 127 -10.14 -16.82 27.77
C LYS A 127 -8.90 -17.66 28.08
N LEU A 128 -8.11 -18.01 27.06
CA LEU A 128 -6.91 -18.83 27.24
C LEU A 128 -5.84 -18.15 28.12
N TYR A 129 -5.73 -16.82 28.07
CA TYR A 129 -4.78 -16.06 28.88
C TYR A 129 -5.38 -15.62 30.24
N GLY A 130 -6.69 -15.40 30.32
CA GLY A 130 -7.39 -15.09 31.57
C GLY A 130 -7.49 -16.29 32.52
N ASP A 131 -7.66 -17.51 31.99
CA ASP A 131 -7.64 -18.74 32.80
C ASP A 131 -6.23 -19.09 33.33
N ARG A 132 -5.17 -18.43 32.83
CA ARG A 132 -3.79 -18.60 33.34
C ARG A 132 -3.44 -17.68 34.51
N GLU A 133 -4.24 -16.65 34.80
CA GLU A 133 -4.01 -15.72 35.92
C GLU A 133 -4.68 -16.16 37.24
N THR A 134 -5.43 -17.26 37.25
CA THR A 134 -6.14 -17.79 38.44
C THR A 134 -5.51 -19.05 39.02
N VAL A 135 -4.19 -19.20 38.93
CA VAL A 135 -3.44 -20.15 39.78
C VAL A 135 -2.83 -19.36 40.94
N VAL A 136 -3.66 -19.12 41.97
CA VAL A 136 -3.25 -18.75 43.33
C VAL A 136 -3.58 -19.91 44.24
#